data_AF-A0A813JCL1-F1
#
_entry.id   AF-A0A813JCL1-F1
#
_cell.length_a   1.000
_cell.length_b   1.000
_cell.length_c   1.000
_cell.angle_alpha   90.00
_cell.angle_beta   90.00
_cell.angle_gamma   90.00
#
_symmetry.space_group_name_H-M   'P 1'
#
loop_
_entity.id
_entity.type
_entity.pdbx_description
1 polymer ?
#
loop_
_entity_poly.entity_id
_entity_poly.type
_entity_poly.pdbx_seq_one_letter_code
_entity_poly.pdbx_strand_id
1 'polypeptide(L)'
;EKSFQWERALLLLLNMHCEQVAPNMITINSAISACSRGIKWELALQLLWGVQTDGLSLLRPDATTYSATMNACGHGLQWERAVRLLAVAQVDGRQQLDAAIFNTAIGACERANRWGRVICFLDDMRHHRLAASTLSFNAALDAFARSGEWSQALRAMHDMKGLRLQPDVVTYSASLAISSSP
;
A
#
# COMPACT_ATOMS: atom_id res chain seq x y z
N GLU A 1 3.18 -22.89 -3.32
CA GLU A 1 2.35 -22.90 -2.09
C GLU A 1 1.62 -21.59 -1.79
N LYS A 2 2.21 -20.40 -1.96
CA LYS A 2 1.55 -19.11 -1.63
C LYS A 2 0.27 -18.80 -2.44
N SER A 3 0.06 -19.46 -3.59
CA SER A 3 -1.10 -19.28 -4.47
C SER A 3 -2.41 -19.86 -3.93
N PHE A 4 -2.38 -20.84 -3.02
CA PHE A 4 -3.61 -21.50 -2.51
C PHE A 4 -4.14 -20.86 -1.22
N GLN A 5 -3.44 -19.87 -0.67
CA GLN A 5 -3.81 -19.26 0.61
C GLN A 5 -5.09 -18.42 0.51
N TRP A 6 -5.32 -17.72 -0.61
CA TRP A 6 -6.52 -16.91 -0.80
C TRP A 6 -7.77 -17.77 -1.01
N GLU A 7 -7.66 -18.87 -1.76
CA GLU A 7 -8.76 -19.82 -1.97
C GLU A 7 -9.19 -20.44 -0.64
N ARG A 8 -8.24 -20.90 0.17
CA ARG A 8 -8.52 -21.46 1.50
C ARG A 8 -9.12 -20.42 2.44
N ALA A 9 -8.62 -19.19 2.42
CA ALA A 9 -9.17 -18.10 3.24
C ALA A 9 -10.62 -17.77 2.85
N LEU A 10 -10.95 -17.76 1.56
CA LEU A 10 -12.31 -17.55 1.09
C LEU A 10 -13.24 -18.72 1.41
N LEU A 11 -12.76 -19.96 1.23
CA LEU A 11 -13.53 -21.15 1.60
C LEU A 11 -13.85 -21.17 3.10
N LEU A 12 -12.91 -20.77 3.95
CA LEU A 12 -13.14 -20.64 5.39
C LEU A 12 -14.17 -19.54 5.70
N LEU A 13 -14.12 -18.40 5.01
CA LEU A 13 -15.14 -17.34 5.16
C LEU A 13 -16.53 -17.81 4.73
N LEU A 14 -16.62 -18.54 3.62
CA LEU A 14 -17.88 -19.11 3.15
C LEU A 14 -18.41 -20.16 4.13
N ASN A 15 -17.53 -21.01 4.68
CA ASN A 15 -17.93 -22.01 5.66
C ASN A 15 -18.42 -21.38 6.97
N MET A 16 -17.78 -20.30 7.44
CA MET A 16 -18.27 -19.52 8.59
C MET A 16 -19.67 -18.96 8.33
N HIS A 17 -19.93 -18.49 7.10
CA HIS A 17 -21.25 -17.99 6.70
C HIS A 17 -22.31 -19.11 6.69
N CYS A 18 -21.95 -20.31 6.20
CA CYS A 18 -22.80 -21.50 6.24
C CYS A 18 -23.07 -22.00 7.67
N GLU A 19 -22.09 -21.88 8.57
CA GLU A 19 -22.21 -22.22 10.00
C GLU A 19 -22.84 -21.11 10.86
N GLN A 20 -23.30 -20.01 10.23
CA GLN A 20 -23.86 -18.82 10.91
C GLN A 20 -22.91 -18.16 11.93
N VAL A 21 -21.60 -18.36 11.79
CA VAL A 21 -20.60 -17.70 12.62
C VAL A 21 -20.28 -16.34 12.02
N ALA A 22 -20.58 -15.26 12.76
CA ALA A 22 -20.27 -13.91 12.30
C ALA A 22 -18.75 -13.73 12.14
N PRO A 23 -18.26 -13.39 10.93
CA PRO A 23 -16.85 -13.08 10.74
C PRO A 23 -16.47 -11.87 11.59
N ASN A 24 -15.25 -11.82 12.12
CA ASN A 24 -14.73 -10.65 12.81
C ASN A 24 -13.70 -9.92 11.93
N MET A 25 -13.23 -8.75 12.38
CA MET A 25 -12.27 -7.94 11.62
C MET A 25 -10.97 -8.70 11.35
N ILE A 26 -10.54 -9.56 12.27
CA ILE A 26 -9.32 -10.35 12.12
C ILE A 26 -9.47 -11.34 10.95
N THR A 27 -10.62 -12.02 10.85
CA THR A 27 -10.89 -12.95 9.75
C THR A 27 -10.90 -12.23 8.40
N ILE A 28 -11.55 -11.07 8.32
CA ILE A 28 -11.61 -10.28 7.09
C ILE A 28 -10.22 -9.73 6.71
N ASN A 29 -9.47 -9.14 7.65
CA ASN A 29 -8.12 -8.63 7.40
C ASN A 29 -7.17 -9.74 6.93
N SER A 30 -7.31 -10.93 7.50
CA SER A 30 -6.52 -12.11 7.10
C SER A 30 -6.87 -12.56 5.69
N ALA A 31 -8.16 -12.58 5.32
CA ALA A 31 -8.60 -12.92 3.98
C ALA A 31 -8.13 -11.88 2.94
N ILE A 32 -8.26 -10.58 3.23
CA ILE A 32 -7.77 -9.51 2.37
C ILE A 32 -6.24 -9.61 2.20
N SER A 33 -5.51 -9.89 3.28
CA SER A 33 -4.05 -10.11 3.22
C SER A 33 -3.68 -11.32 2.37
N ALA A 34 -4.47 -12.39 2.42
CA ALA A 34 -4.29 -13.55 1.54
C ALA A 34 -4.59 -13.20 0.08
N CYS A 35 -5.64 -12.42 -0.20
CA CYS A 35 -5.96 -11.89 -1.53
C CYS A 35 -4.85 -10.99 -2.07
N SER A 36 -4.19 -10.20 -1.22
CA SER A 36 -3.04 -9.36 -1.61
C SER A 36 -1.90 -10.22 -2.16
N ARG A 37 -1.58 -11.34 -1.51
CA ARG A 37 -0.54 -12.28 -1.94
C ARG A 37 -0.93 -13.06 -3.20
N GLY A 38 -2.23 -13.30 -3.39
CA GLY A 38 -2.79 -13.94 -4.58
C GLY A 38 -3.02 -13.00 -5.77
N ILE A 39 -2.69 -11.70 -5.64
CA ILE A 39 -2.94 -10.66 -6.66
C ILE A 39 -4.45 -10.57 -7.01
N LYS A 40 -5.32 -10.95 -6.06
CA LYS A 40 -6.78 -10.93 -6.20
C LYS A 40 -7.36 -9.62 -5.65
N TRP A 41 -7.00 -8.51 -6.29
CA TRP A 41 -7.40 -7.17 -5.86
C TRP A 41 -8.90 -6.92 -5.95
N GLU A 42 -9.60 -7.55 -6.91
CA GLU A 42 -11.06 -7.45 -7.06
C GLU A 42 -11.78 -8.05 -5.85
N LEU A 43 -11.37 -9.25 -5.45
CA LEU A 43 -11.90 -9.94 -4.28
C LEU A 43 -11.58 -9.16 -2.99
N ALA A 44 -10.37 -8.60 -2.88
CA ALA A 44 -10.01 -7.75 -1.74
C ALA A 44 -10.93 -6.52 -1.61
N LEU A 45 -11.26 -5.87 -2.73
CA LEU A 45 -12.22 -4.76 -2.75
C LEU A 45 -13.64 -5.22 -2.40
N GLN A 46 -14.09 -6.35 -2.97
CA GLN A 46 -15.41 -6.90 -2.64
C GLN A 46 -15.54 -7.22 -1.15
N LEU A 47 -14.49 -7.77 -0.52
CA LEU A 47 -14.48 -8.01 0.92
C LEU A 47 -14.54 -6.71 1.73
N LEU A 48 -13.80 -5.68 1.34
CA LEU A 48 -13.85 -4.37 2.01
C LEU A 48 -15.24 -3.73 1.92
N TRP A 49 -15.83 -3.71 0.72
CA TRP A 49 -17.16 -3.12 0.52
C TRP A 49 -18.26 -4.00 1.13
N GLY A 50 -18.12 -5.32 1.10
CA GLY A 50 -19.06 -6.26 1.72
C GLY A 50 -19.18 -6.06 3.23
N VAL A 51 -18.06 -5.77 3.92
CA VAL A 51 -18.10 -5.34 5.33
C VAL A 51 -18.91 -4.05 5.52
N GLN A 52 -18.92 -3.17 4.51
CA GLN A 52 -19.60 -1.89 4.56
C GLN A 52 -21.09 -1.97 4.19
N THR A 53 -21.51 -2.97 3.41
CA THR A 53 -22.89 -3.11 2.87
C THR A 53 -23.73 -4.17 3.56
N ASP A 54 -23.18 -5.35 3.92
CA ASP A 54 -23.98 -6.54 4.25
C ASP A 54 -24.29 -6.64 5.76
N GLY A 55 -24.94 -5.65 6.38
CA GLY A 55 -25.38 -5.74 7.80
C GLY A 55 -24.26 -5.93 8.85
N LEU A 56 -23.03 -6.19 8.40
CA LEU A 56 -21.76 -6.25 9.11
C LEU A 56 -21.23 -4.84 9.39
N SER A 57 -22.07 -3.80 9.27
CA SER A 57 -21.75 -2.39 9.60
C SER A 57 -21.23 -2.20 11.04
N LEU A 58 -21.44 -3.19 11.92
CA LEU A 58 -20.81 -3.28 13.23
C LEU A 58 -19.30 -3.50 13.16
N LEU A 59 -18.82 -4.19 12.13
CA LEU A 59 -17.40 -4.37 11.80
C LEU A 59 -16.94 -3.16 11.01
N ARG A 60 -16.13 -2.34 11.66
CA ARG A 60 -15.59 -1.13 11.05
C ARG A 60 -14.21 -1.44 10.47
N PRO A 61 -13.99 -1.21 9.16
CA PRO A 61 -12.66 -1.33 8.58
C PRO A 61 -11.67 -0.50 9.37
N ASP A 62 -10.55 -1.11 9.74
CA ASP A 62 -9.45 -0.44 10.41
C ASP A 62 -8.35 -0.04 9.40
N ALA A 63 -7.35 0.70 9.86
CA ALA A 63 -6.21 1.10 9.04
C ALA A 63 -5.49 -0.11 8.42
N THR A 64 -5.54 -1.27 9.08
CA THR A 64 -4.95 -2.52 8.56
C THR A 64 -5.79 -3.10 7.42
N THR A 65 -7.13 -3.00 7.47
CA THR A 65 -8.04 -3.38 6.38
C THR A 65 -7.79 -2.54 5.13
N TYR A 66 -7.67 -1.22 5.30
CA TYR A 66 -7.40 -0.30 4.19
C TYR A 66 -5.99 -0.53 3.63
N SER A 67 -4.97 -0.63 4.48
CA SER A 67 -3.60 -0.91 4.03
C SER A 67 -3.50 -2.26 3.31
N ALA A 68 -4.12 -3.32 3.82
CA ALA A 68 -4.11 -4.63 3.16
C ALA A 68 -4.81 -4.60 1.79
N THR A 69 -5.95 -3.91 1.69
CA THR A 69 -6.68 -3.75 0.42
C THR A 69 -5.88 -2.90 -0.57
N MET A 70 -5.29 -1.79 -0.12
CA MET A 70 -4.42 -0.94 -0.94
C MET A 70 -3.20 -1.70 -1.44
N ASN A 71 -2.58 -2.52 -0.59
CA ASN A 71 -1.46 -3.37 -0.98
C ASN A 71 -1.88 -4.40 -2.04
N ALA A 72 -3.08 -4.99 -1.90
CA ALA A 72 -3.64 -5.87 -2.92
C ALA A 72 -3.84 -5.13 -4.26
N CYS A 73 -4.38 -3.91 -4.24
CA CYS A 73 -4.48 -3.06 -5.43
C CYS A 73 -3.11 -2.73 -6.02
N GLY A 74 -2.10 -2.46 -5.19
CA GLY A 74 -0.72 -2.21 -5.62
C GLY A 74 -0.10 -3.41 -6.35
N HIS A 75 -0.30 -4.62 -5.83
CA HIS A 75 0.10 -5.86 -6.50
C HIS A 75 -0.66 -6.08 -7.82
N GLY A 76 -1.91 -5.64 -7.91
CA GLY A 76 -2.72 -5.66 -9.13
C GLY A 76 -2.42 -4.55 -10.14
N LEU A 77 -1.40 -3.71 -9.90
CA LEU A 77 -1.08 -2.51 -10.69
C LEU A 77 -2.21 -1.48 -10.75
N GLN A 78 -3.18 -1.56 -9.84
CA GLN A 78 -4.34 -0.66 -9.74
C GLN A 78 -4.04 0.52 -8.81
N TRP A 79 -3.00 1.30 -9.12
CA TRP A 79 -2.56 2.42 -8.28
C TRP A 79 -3.66 3.46 -8.07
N GLU A 80 -4.48 3.75 -9.09
CA GLU A 80 -5.58 4.72 -8.98
C GLU A 80 -6.58 4.34 -7.90
N ARG A 81 -6.89 3.04 -7.79
CA ARG A 81 -7.79 2.52 -6.76
C ARG A 81 -7.15 2.62 -5.38
N ALA A 82 -5.86 2.32 -5.26
CA ALA A 82 -5.13 2.50 -4.00
C ALA A 82 -5.14 3.96 -3.53
N VAL A 83 -4.97 4.92 -4.45
CA VAL A 83 -5.06 6.36 -4.14
C VAL A 83 -6.48 6.77 -3.73
N ARG A 84 -7.51 6.28 -4.42
CA ARG A 84 -8.90 6.54 -4.02
C ARG A 84 -9.22 5.96 -2.64
N LEU A 85 -8.72 4.76 -2.33
CA LEU A 85 -8.87 4.15 -1.00
C LEU A 85 -8.21 4.98 0.09
N LEU A 86 -7.04 5.55 -0.16
CA LEU A 86 -6.40 6.48 0.78
C LEU A 86 -7.26 7.72 1.01
N ALA A 87 -7.85 8.28 -0.05
CA ALA A 87 -8.76 9.44 0.08
C ALA A 87 -10.04 9.09 0.86
N VAL A 88 -10.59 7.89 0.66
CA VAL A 88 -11.73 7.40 1.45
C VAL A 88 -11.33 7.24 2.92
N ALA A 89 -10.16 6.65 3.21
CA ALA A 89 -9.65 6.50 4.57
C ALA A 89 -9.39 7.87 5.26
N GLN A 90 -8.95 8.87 4.50
CA GLN A 90 -8.82 10.26 4.96
C GLN A 90 -10.17 10.89 5.33
N VAL A 91 -11.17 10.76 4.45
CA VAL A 91 -12.50 11.37 4.63
C VAL A 91 -13.27 10.71 5.77
N ASP A 92 -13.07 9.41 6.00
CA ASP A 92 -13.74 8.70 7.08
C ASP A 92 -13.31 9.26 8.46
N GLY A 93 -12.22 10.05 8.53
CA GLY A 93 -11.90 11.03 9.59
C GLY A 93 -11.71 10.47 11.00
N ARG A 94 -11.89 9.15 11.15
CA ARG A 94 -11.94 8.40 12.40
C ARG A 94 -10.70 7.53 12.61
N GLN A 95 -9.91 7.35 11.55
CA GLN A 95 -8.68 6.57 11.54
C GLN A 95 -7.49 7.53 11.55
N GLN A 96 -6.59 7.38 12.51
CA GLN A 96 -5.33 8.12 12.52
C GLN A 96 -4.48 7.58 11.36
N LEU A 97 -4.22 8.41 10.35
CA LEU A 97 -3.45 7.99 9.20
C LEU A 97 -2.00 7.82 9.63
N ASP A 98 -1.55 6.58 9.66
CA ASP A 98 -0.19 6.24 10.01
C ASP A 98 0.73 6.28 8.79
N ALA A 99 2.04 6.37 9.03
CA ALA A 99 3.04 6.28 7.96
C ALA A 99 2.91 4.99 7.12
N ALA A 100 2.33 3.92 7.69
CA ALA A 100 2.10 2.65 6.99
C ALA A 100 1.14 2.78 5.79
N ILE A 101 0.07 3.55 5.91
CA ILE A 101 -0.92 3.67 4.82
C ILE A 101 -0.36 4.47 3.64
N PHE A 102 0.42 5.53 3.94
CA PHE A 102 1.15 6.29 2.93
C PHE A 102 2.25 5.46 2.27
N ASN A 103 3.02 4.70 3.04
CA ASN A 103 4.02 3.77 2.49
C ASN A 103 3.39 2.75 1.54
N THR A 104 2.19 2.27 1.86
CA THR A 104 1.44 1.36 1.00
C THR A 104 1.01 2.04 -0.30
N ALA A 105 0.52 3.29 -0.23
CA ALA A 105 0.17 4.08 -1.42
C ALA A 105 1.41 4.35 -2.30
N ILE A 106 2.52 4.74 -1.68
CA ILE A 106 3.81 4.95 -2.35
C ILE A 106 4.26 3.67 -3.05
N GLY A 107 4.21 2.51 -2.38
CA GLY A 107 4.55 1.22 -2.98
C GLY A 107 3.64 0.82 -4.15
N ALA A 108 2.34 1.15 -4.09
CA ALA A 108 1.42 0.93 -5.21
C ALA A 108 1.77 1.82 -6.42
N CYS A 109 2.12 3.08 -6.18
CA CYS A 109 2.56 4.01 -7.23
C CYS A 109 3.94 3.67 -7.80
N GLU A 110 4.86 3.18 -6.97
CA GLU A 110 6.20 2.73 -7.35
C GLU A 110 6.12 1.55 -8.33
N ARG A 111 5.29 0.53 -8.03
CA ARG A 111 5.04 -0.61 -8.93
C ARG A 111 4.41 -0.20 -10.26
N ALA A 112 3.57 0.83 -10.23
CA ALA A 112 2.94 1.38 -11.43
C ALA A 112 3.80 2.44 -12.16
N ASN A 113 5.06 2.65 -11.71
CA ASN A 113 5.99 3.63 -12.22
C ASN A 113 5.43 5.07 -12.29
N ARG A 114 4.61 5.45 -11.31
CA ARG A 114 4.00 6.79 -11.20
C ARG A 114 4.80 7.68 -10.26
N TRP A 115 6.03 8.01 -10.63
CA TRP A 115 6.96 8.80 -9.83
C TRP A 115 6.39 10.15 -9.34
N GLY A 116 5.61 10.85 -10.17
CA GLY A 116 5.02 12.14 -9.79
C GLY A 116 4.06 12.02 -8.61
N ARG A 117 3.30 10.92 -8.52
CA ARG A 117 2.43 10.64 -7.37
C ARG A 117 3.22 10.27 -6.13
N VAL A 118 4.35 9.59 -6.29
CA VAL A 118 5.23 9.24 -5.15
C VAL A 118 5.77 10.50 -4.47
N ILE A 119 6.18 11.52 -5.24
CA ILE A 119 6.60 12.82 -4.69
C ILE A 119 5.46 13.47 -3.91
N CYS A 120 4.25 13.54 -4.50
CA CYS A 120 3.10 14.11 -3.81
C CYS A 120 2.85 13.42 -2.46
N PHE A 121 2.93 12.09 -2.40
CA PHE A 121 2.74 11.38 -1.12
C PHE A 121 3.87 11.59 -0.11
N LEU A 122 5.12 11.72 -0.55
CA LEU A 122 6.22 12.07 0.35
C LEU A 122 6.03 13.48 0.94
N ASP A 123 5.55 14.43 0.13
CA ASP A 123 5.23 15.76 0.61
C ASP A 123 3.98 15.75 1.51
N ASP A 124 2.93 15.01 1.18
CA ASP A 124 1.75 14.86 2.05
C ASP A 124 2.14 14.29 3.42
N MET A 125 3.03 13.29 3.46
CA MET A 125 3.56 12.77 4.74
C MET A 125 4.24 13.87 5.57
N ARG A 126 5.02 14.77 4.93
CA ARG A 126 5.64 15.92 5.61
C ARG A 126 4.59 16.89 6.16
N HIS A 127 3.54 17.20 5.38
CA HIS A 127 2.45 18.08 5.81
C HIS A 127 1.67 17.49 6.99
N HIS A 128 1.47 16.17 7.00
CA HIS A 128 0.84 15.45 8.11
C HIS A 128 1.78 15.19 9.30
N ARG A 129 3.01 15.73 9.29
CA ARG A 129 4.06 15.50 10.30
C ARG A 129 4.38 14.02 10.52
N LEU A 130 4.20 13.19 9.49
CA LEU A 130 4.57 11.79 9.47
C LEU A 130 6.02 11.65 8.98
N ALA A 131 6.82 10.86 9.71
CA ALA A 131 8.19 10.58 9.31
C ALA A 131 8.19 9.62 8.12
N ALA A 132 8.61 10.11 6.95
CA ALA A 132 8.95 9.26 5.82
C ALA A 132 10.08 8.30 6.25
N SER A 133 9.91 7.03 5.93
CA SER A 133 10.84 5.96 6.29
C SER A 133 11.83 5.67 5.17
N THR A 134 12.89 4.93 5.45
CA THR A 134 13.80 4.41 4.40
C THR A 134 13.04 3.68 3.30
N LEU A 135 11.98 2.94 3.65
CA LEU A 135 11.13 2.24 2.69
C LEU A 135 10.40 3.21 1.74
N SER A 136 9.92 4.35 2.25
CA SER A 136 9.24 5.39 1.45
C SER A 136 10.19 6.00 0.42
N PHE A 137 11.41 6.32 0.84
CA PHE A 137 12.41 6.89 -0.05
C PHE A 137 12.98 5.88 -1.03
N ASN A 138 13.21 4.63 -0.63
CA ASN A 138 13.64 3.58 -1.54
C ASN A 138 12.62 3.35 -2.65
N ALA A 139 11.33 3.31 -2.32
CA ALA A 139 10.27 3.20 -3.32
C ALA A 139 10.25 4.40 -4.28
N ALA A 140 10.53 5.60 -3.77
CA ALA A 140 10.68 6.79 -4.62
C ALA A 140 11.90 6.70 -5.54
N LEU A 141 13.06 6.30 -5.03
CA LEU A 141 14.28 6.12 -5.80
C LEU A 141 14.11 5.08 -6.90
N ASP A 142 13.44 3.97 -6.60
CA ASP A 142 13.15 2.91 -7.58
C ASP A 142 12.20 3.42 -8.68
N ALA A 143 11.15 4.16 -8.32
CA ALA A 143 10.27 4.82 -9.28
C ALA A 143 11.01 5.86 -10.15
N PHE A 144 11.92 6.66 -9.57
CA PHE A 144 12.72 7.62 -10.33
C PHE A 144 13.72 6.95 -11.27
N ALA A 145 14.41 5.91 -10.79
CA ALA A 145 15.37 5.16 -11.60
C ALA A 145 14.68 4.53 -12.83
N ARG A 146 13.51 3.92 -12.65
CA ARG A 146 12.72 3.36 -13.76
C ARG A 146 12.12 4.41 -14.69
N SER A 147 11.97 5.64 -14.24
CA SER A 147 11.43 6.76 -15.03
C SER A 147 12.51 7.62 -15.68
N GLY A 148 13.79 7.38 -15.39
CA GLY A 148 14.91 8.22 -15.85
C GLY A 148 14.99 9.58 -15.16
N GLU A 149 14.26 9.80 -14.05
CA GLU A 149 14.16 11.09 -13.37
C GLU A 149 15.32 11.31 -12.38
N TRP A 150 16.53 11.39 -12.93
CA TRP A 150 17.79 11.51 -12.18
C TRP A 150 17.83 12.71 -11.22
N SER A 151 17.30 13.87 -11.65
CA SER A 151 17.30 15.08 -10.84
C SER A 151 16.45 14.95 -9.57
N GLN A 152 15.37 14.16 -9.62
CA GLN A 152 14.50 13.90 -8.48
C GLN A 152 15.11 12.86 -7.54
N ALA A 153 15.76 11.84 -8.10
CA ALA A 153 16.47 10.84 -7.32
C ALA A 153 17.61 11.43 -6.48
N LEU A 154 18.43 12.33 -7.05
CA LEU A 154 19.50 13.02 -6.32
C LEU A 154 18.95 13.88 -5.17
N ARG A 155 17.83 14.57 -5.40
CA ARG A 155 17.13 15.33 -4.36
C ARG A 155 16.62 14.42 -3.24
N ALA A 156 15.98 13.30 -3.59
CA ALA A 156 15.51 12.33 -2.61
C ALA A 156 16.67 11.75 -1.76
N MET A 157 17.83 11.45 -2.36
CA MET A 157 19.01 11.00 -1.62
C MET A 157 19.58 12.08 -0.68
N HIS A 158 19.59 13.33 -1.12
CA HIS A 158 20.00 14.45 -0.28
C HIS A 158 19.06 14.61 0.93
N ASP A 159 17.75 14.51 0.68
CA ASP A 159 16.73 14.59 1.74
C ASP A 159 16.83 13.43 2.73
N MET A 160 17.12 12.20 2.27
CA MET A 160 17.38 11.05 3.15
C MET A 160 18.56 11.32 4.10
N LYS A 161 19.67 11.88 3.57
CA LYS A 161 20.83 12.23 4.40
C LYS A 161 20.49 13.32 5.42
N GLY A 162 19.74 14.33 5.02
CA GLY A 162 19.26 15.39 5.91
C GLY A 162 18.38 14.85 7.05
N LEU A 163 17.59 13.82 6.78
CA LEU A 163 16.75 13.12 7.74
C LEU A 163 17.48 12.05 8.56
N ARG A 164 18.81 11.91 8.42
CA ARG A 164 19.64 10.87 9.04
C ARG A 164 19.17 9.43 8.76
N LEU A 165 18.48 9.22 7.64
CA LEU A 165 18.12 7.89 7.17
C LEU A 165 19.36 7.25 6.54
N GLN A 166 19.67 6.02 6.94
CA GLN A 166 20.77 5.24 6.38
C GLN A 166 20.42 4.81 4.95
N PRO A 167 21.16 5.26 3.93
CA PRO A 167 21.05 4.72 2.58
C PRO A 167 21.37 3.22 2.62
N ASP A 168 20.55 2.41 1.96
CA ASP A 168 20.76 0.96 1.89
C ASP A 168 21.21 0.53 0.49
N VAL A 169 21.35 -0.79 0.29
CA VAL A 169 21.76 -1.38 -0.99
C VAL A 169 20.84 -0.92 -2.13
N VAL A 170 19.54 -0.76 -1.87
CA VAL A 170 18.55 -0.30 -2.86
C VAL A 170 18.84 1.14 -3.27
N THR A 171 19.19 2.00 -2.32
CA THR A 171 19.59 3.39 -2.57
C THR A 171 20.80 3.47 -3.51
N TYR A 172 21.84 2.66 -3.26
CA TYR A 172 23.04 2.65 -4.10
C TYR A 172 22.80 1.99 -5.46
N SER A 173 22.02 0.92 -5.55
CA SER A 173 21.67 0.30 -6.84
C SER A 173 20.88 1.26 -7.74
N ALA A 174 19.95 2.03 -7.16
CA ALA A 174 19.23 3.06 -7.90
C ALA A 174 20.20 4.13 -8.42
N SER A 175 21.15 4.58 -7.59
CA SER A 175 22.15 5.58 -8.02
C SER A 175 23.05 5.08 -9.16
N LEU A 176 23.45 3.80 -9.15
CA LEU A 176 24.22 3.20 -10.23
C LEU A 176 23.39 3.13 -11.52
N ALA A 177 22.14 2.67 -11.44
CA ALA A 177 21.23 2.63 -12.59
C ALA A 177 21.01 4.01 -13.22
N ILE A 178 20.94 5.05 -12.38
CA ILE A 178 20.81 6.44 -12.83
C ILE A 178 22.10 6.93 -13.50
N SER A 179 23.28 6.57 -12.99
CA SER A 179 24.57 6.97 -13.56
C SER A 179 24.92 6.27 -14.88
N SER A 180 24.31 5.12 -15.15
CA SER A 180 24.51 4.34 -16.38
C SER A 180 23.53 4.68 -17.51
N SER A 181 22.53 5.54 -17.25
CA SER A 181 21.59 5.97 -18.28
C SER A 181 22.19 7.16 -19.05
N PRO A 182 22.31 7.08 -20.40
CA PRO A 182 23.00 8.07 -21.23
C PRO A 182 22.25 9.40 -21.37
#